data_AF-X1QND3-F1
#
_entry.id   AF-X1QND3-F1
#
_cell.length_a   1.000
_cell.length_b   1.000
_cell.length_c   1.000
_cell.angle_alpha   90.00
_cell.angle_beta   90.00
_cell.angle_gamma   90.00
#
_symmetry.space_group_name_H-M   'P 1'
#
loop_
_entity.id
_entity.type
_entity.pdbx_description
1 polymer ?
#
loop_
_entity_poly.entity_id
_entity_poly.type
_entity_poly.pdbx_seq_one_letter_code
_entity_poly.pdbx_strand_id
1 'polypeptide(L)'
;ITQYGYGRYDNVLTALQFERMCNASGPTAGNIVLKDGSMPKSVAIIHCVGSRDKNYHEYCSRVCCMYALKYSHLIKEKTGAEVYQMYIDMRCFGKGYEEFYERLSDEGVNFIRGKVAQVTVRAMNDEEKGKLIVVAEDTLLGTMIRVPVDMVILATALESQV
;
A
#
# COMPACT_ATOMS: atom_id res chain seq x y z
N ILE A 1 -13.06 5.16 -4.55
CA ILE A 1 -13.31 4.37 -3.33
C ILE A 1 -13.10 5.26 -2.12
N THR A 2 -14.18 5.79 -1.55
CA THR A 2 -14.14 6.90 -0.56
C THR A 2 -13.60 6.46 0.80
N GLN A 3 -13.84 5.21 1.20
CA GLN A 3 -13.43 4.70 2.51
C GLN A 3 -11.90 4.61 2.71
N TYR A 4 -11.12 4.70 1.64
CA TYR A 4 -9.64 4.70 1.72
C TYR A 4 -9.05 6.11 1.86
N GLY A 5 -9.89 7.16 1.91
CA GLY A 5 -9.43 8.50 2.25
C GLY A 5 -8.65 9.23 1.15
N TYR A 6 -8.60 8.69 -0.07
CA TYR A 6 -7.96 9.34 -1.22
C TYR A 6 -8.61 10.71 -1.50
N GLY A 7 -7.78 11.75 -1.65
CA GLY A 7 -8.22 13.14 -1.84
C GLY A 7 -8.76 13.83 -0.58
N ARG A 8 -8.95 13.09 0.53
CA ARG A 8 -9.38 13.63 1.82
C ARG A 8 -8.23 13.74 2.81
N TYR A 9 -7.40 12.71 2.90
CA TYR A 9 -6.26 12.68 3.80
C TYR A 9 -4.98 12.90 3.00
N ASP A 10 -4.08 13.70 3.59
CA ASP A 10 -2.73 13.84 3.10
C ASP A 10 -2.00 12.50 3.17
N ASN A 11 -1.03 12.28 2.28
CA ASN A 11 -0.21 11.07 2.22
C ASN A 11 -0.97 9.78 1.85
N VAL A 12 -2.22 9.87 1.38
CA VAL A 12 -2.90 8.77 0.68
C VAL A 12 -2.72 8.97 -0.83
N LEU A 13 -1.91 8.10 -1.44
CA LEU A 13 -1.50 8.21 -2.84
C LEU A 13 -2.02 7.03 -3.66
N THR A 14 -2.26 7.23 -4.95
CA THR A 14 -2.40 6.11 -5.88
C THR A 14 -1.02 5.51 -6.19
N ALA A 15 -0.99 4.25 -6.61
CA ALA A 15 0.22 3.59 -7.10
C ALA A 15 0.94 4.41 -8.19
N LEU A 16 0.19 5.02 -9.11
CA LEU A 16 0.78 5.83 -10.18
C LEU A 16 1.38 7.16 -9.68
N GLN A 17 0.75 7.80 -8.69
CA GLN A 17 1.34 8.98 -8.03
C GLN A 17 2.63 8.61 -7.31
N PHE A 18 2.63 7.46 -6.62
CA PHE A 18 3.83 6.94 -5.96
C PHE A 18 4.93 6.58 -6.97
N GLU A 19 4.60 6.02 -8.14
CA GLU A 19 5.57 5.78 -9.22
C GLU A 19 6.25 7.09 -9.66
N ARG A 20 5.47 8.16 -9.84
CA ARG A 20 6.03 9.48 -10.19
C ARG A 20 6.94 10.02 -9.09
N MET A 21 6.59 9.84 -7.83
CA MET A 21 7.43 10.22 -6.68
C MET A 21 8.75 9.43 -6.67
N CYS A 22 8.72 8.13 -6.93
CA CYS A 22 9.91 7.29 -6.94
C CYS A 22 10.83 7.51 -8.15
N ASN A 23 10.32 8.12 -9.23
CA ASN A 23 11.06 8.36 -10.46
C ASN A 23 12.12 9.46 -10.27
N ALA A 24 13.36 9.21 -10.70
CA ALA A 24 14.46 10.17 -10.59
C ALA A 24 14.21 11.49 -11.36
N SER A 25 13.48 11.44 -12.47
CA SER A 25 12.99 12.59 -13.23
C SER A 25 11.56 12.98 -12.84
N GLY A 26 11.11 12.51 -11.67
CA GLY A 26 9.83 12.83 -11.06
C GLY A 26 9.85 14.17 -10.33
N PRO A 27 8.67 14.64 -9.88
CA PRO A 27 8.55 15.93 -9.18
C PRO A 27 9.34 16.00 -7.86
N THR A 28 9.68 14.87 -7.26
CA THR A 28 10.45 14.78 -6.00
C THR A 28 11.89 14.31 -6.24
N ALA A 29 12.36 14.28 -7.49
CA ALA A 29 13.68 13.78 -7.88
C ALA A 29 14.00 12.36 -7.36
N GLY A 30 12.97 11.51 -7.24
CA GLY A 30 13.08 10.14 -6.76
C GLY A 30 13.04 9.98 -5.24
N ASN A 31 12.87 11.06 -4.49
CA ASN A 31 12.74 11.03 -3.02
C ASN A 31 11.31 10.67 -2.63
N ILE A 32 11.19 9.76 -1.66
CA ILE A 32 9.91 9.37 -1.05
C ILE A 32 9.67 10.29 0.14
N VAL A 33 8.69 11.19 0.01
CA VAL A 33 8.41 12.23 0.99
C VAL A 33 6.91 12.33 1.29
N LEU A 34 6.59 12.69 2.53
CA LEU A 34 5.28 13.13 2.96
C LEU A 34 4.99 14.55 2.46
N LYS A 35 3.76 15.01 2.62
CA LYS A 35 3.32 16.35 2.23
C LYS A 35 4.14 17.48 2.87
N ASP A 36 4.62 17.27 4.10
CA ASP A 36 5.46 18.23 4.82
C ASP A 36 6.94 18.18 4.41
N GLY A 37 7.30 17.30 3.46
CA GLY A 37 8.66 17.10 2.97
C GLY A 37 9.49 16.13 3.80
N SER A 38 8.99 15.64 4.94
CA SER A 38 9.67 14.64 5.75
C SER A 38 9.58 13.25 5.11
N MET A 39 10.47 12.34 5.51
CA MET A 39 10.49 10.96 5.01
C MET A 39 9.54 10.08 5.83
N PRO A 40 8.68 9.24 5.21
CA PRO A 40 7.84 8.31 5.94
C PRO A 40 8.68 7.31 6.73
N LYS A 41 8.24 6.95 7.94
CA LYS A 41 8.83 5.86 8.74
C LYS A 41 8.01 4.57 8.65
N SER A 42 6.75 4.68 8.25
CA SER A 42 5.89 3.52 7.99
C SER A 42 4.94 3.74 6.80
N VAL A 43 4.76 2.72 5.97
CA VAL A 43 3.96 2.78 4.74
C VAL A 43 3.08 1.54 4.61
N ALA A 44 1.79 1.73 4.33
CA ALA A 44 0.89 0.63 3.97
C ALA A 44 0.54 0.66 2.48
N ILE A 45 0.62 -0.49 1.83
CA ILE A 45 0.18 -0.68 0.44
C ILE A 45 -1.09 -1.52 0.44
N ILE A 46 -2.18 -0.95 -0.06
CA ILE A 46 -3.50 -1.58 -0.10
C ILE A 46 -3.71 -2.20 -1.48
N HIS A 47 -3.87 -3.52 -1.53
CA HIS A 47 -4.11 -4.26 -2.77
C HIS A 47 -5.56 -4.17 -3.24
N CYS A 48 -5.77 -4.52 -4.51
CA CYS A 48 -7.11 -4.69 -5.09
C CYS A 48 -8.00 -3.45 -4.95
N VAL A 49 -7.44 -2.23 -5.00
CA VAL A 49 -8.23 -1.00 -4.90
C VAL A 49 -9.00 -0.81 -6.20
N GLY A 50 -10.28 -1.18 -6.19
CA GLY A 50 -11.17 -1.11 -7.36
C GLY A 50 -11.09 -2.32 -8.29
N SER A 51 -10.34 -3.35 -7.91
CA SER A 51 -10.31 -4.65 -8.59
C SER A 51 -10.79 -5.74 -7.65
N ARG A 52 -11.32 -6.84 -8.19
CA ARG A 52 -11.92 -7.93 -7.40
C ARG A 52 -12.94 -7.39 -6.39
N ASP A 53 -13.76 -6.45 -6.86
CA ASP A 53 -14.78 -5.77 -6.07
C ASP A 53 -16.08 -5.72 -6.86
N LYS A 54 -17.16 -6.30 -6.29
CA LYS A 54 -18.49 -6.35 -6.92
C LYS A 54 -19.11 -4.98 -7.15
N ASN A 55 -18.69 -3.96 -6.39
CA ASN A 55 -19.21 -2.59 -6.54
C ASN A 55 -18.41 -1.76 -7.56
N TYR A 56 -17.30 -2.30 -8.06
CA TYR A 56 -16.42 -1.65 -9.03
C TYR A 56 -16.08 -2.65 -10.14
N HIS A 57 -14.84 -3.12 -10.23
CA HIS A 57 -14.43 -4.11 -11.23
C HIS A 57 -14.27 -5.49 -10.58
N GLU A 58 -15.01 -6.48 -11.09
CA GLU A 58 -14.92 -7.87 -10.61
C GLU A 58 -13.62 -8.58 -11.02
N TYR A 59 -12.95 -8.08 -12.05
CA TYR A 59 -11.70 -8.66 -12.55
C TYR A 59 -10.48 -8.30 -11.68
N CYS A 60 -9.41 -9.07 -11.86
CA CYS A 60 -8.10 -8.76 -11.32
C CYS A 60 -7.27 -7.95 -12.32
N SER A 61 -6.64 -6.87 -11.88
CA SER A 61 -5.75 -6.04 -12.72
C SER A 61 -4.38 -6.67 -13.04
N ARG A 62 -4.13 -7.89 -12.56
CA ARG A 62 -2.96 -8.77 -12.79
C ARG A 62 -1.58 -8.23 -12.38
N VAL A 63 -1.32 -6.94 -12.45
CA VAL A 63 0.01 -6.34 -12.21
C VAL A 63 0.16 -5.74 -10.81
N CYS A 64 -0.94 -5.54 -10.09
CA CYS A 64 -0.96 -4.80 -8.84
C CYS A 64 -0.17 -5.43 -7.70
N CYS A 65 -0.16 -6.76 -7.61
CA CYS A 65 0.66 -7.46 -6.63
C CYS A 65 2.15 -7.18 -6.85
N MET A 66 2.60 -7.24 -8.11
CA MET A 66 4.02 -7.13 -8.43
C MET A 66 4.57 -5.71 -8.32
N TYR A 67 3.84 -4.69 -8.79
CA TYR A 67 4.32 -3.32 -8.56
C TYR A 67 4.27 -2.96 -7.07
N ALA A 68 3.35 -3.53 -6.29
CA ALA A 68 3.29 -3.31 -4.85
C ALA A 68 4.52 -3.91 -4.16
N LEU A 69 4.93 -5.13 -4.54
CA LEU A 69 6.18 -5.73 -4.08
C LEU A 69 7.40 -4.88 -4.48
N LYS A 70 7.45 -4.42 -5.73
CA LYS A 70 8.50 -3.48 -6.20
C LYS A 70 8.56 -2.23 -5.33
N TYR A 71 7.41 -1.64 -5.00
CA TYR A 71 7.35 -0.48 -4.13
C TYR A 71 7.85 -0.77 -2.73
N SER A 72 7.51 -1.92 -2.14
CA SER A 72 8.05 -2.31 -0.83
C SER A 72 9.58 -2.32 -0.84
N HIS A 73 10.20 -2.91 -1.86
CA HIS A 73 11.65 -2.91 -2.01
C HIS A 73 12.22 -1.49 -2.07
N LEU A 74 11.66 -0.65 -2.95
CA LEU A 74 12.12 0.74 -3.14
C LEU A 74 11.94 1.61 -1.89
N ILE A 75 10.85 1.40 -1.16
CA ILE A 75 10.59 2.11 0.12
C ILE A 75 11.65 1.71 1.13
N LYS A 76 11.88 0.41 1.34
CA LYS A 76 12.90 -0.07 2.28
C LYS A 76 14.29 0.43 1.91
N GLU A 77 14.68 0.31 0.64
CA GLU A 77 15.99 0.75 0.15
C GLU A 77 16.23 2.26 0.38
N LYS A 78 15.24 3.10 0.05
CA LYS A 78 15.41 4.56 0.09
C LYS A 78 15.15 5.20 1.44
N THR A 79 14.34 4.57 2.28
CA THR A 79 13.84 5.21 3.52
C THR A 79 14.10 4.40 4.78
N GLY A 80 14.33 3.09 4.67
CA GLY A 80 14.36 2.18 5.81
C GLY A 80 13.02 2.05 6.54
N ALA A 81 11.92 2.52 5.97
CA ALA A 81 10.60 2.48 6.59
C ALA A 81 10.06 1.06 6.76
N GLU A 82 9.20 0.89 7.77
CA GLU A 82 8.37 -0.30 7.91
C GLU A 82 7.31 -0.33 6.80
N VAL A 83 7.17 -1.48 6.13
CA VAL A 83 6.24 -1.63 5.01
C VAL A 83 5.22 -2.72 5.30
N TYR A 84 3.95 -2.42 5.07
CA TYR A 84 2.83 -3.31 5.28
C TYR A 84 2.09 -3.56 3.96
N GLN A 85 1.97 -4.81 3.56
CA GLN A 85 1.22 -5.25 2.38
C GLN A 85 -0.15 -5.77 2.83
N MET A 86 -1.22 -5.05 2.51
CA MET A 86 -2.59 -5.43 2.85
C MET A 86 -3.23 -6.14 1.65
N TYR A 87 -3.31 -7.46 1.69
CA TYR A 87 -3.64 -8.28 0.52
C TYR A 87 -4.73 -9.33 0.79
N ILE A 88 -5.35 -9.84 -0.28
CA ILE A 88 -6.29 -10.98 -0.20
C ILE A 88 -5.57 -12.26 -0.64
N ASP A 89 -4.99 -12.22 -1.84
CA ASP A 89 -4.12 -13.24 -2.39
C ASP A 89 -2.93 -12.56 -3.07
N MET A 90 -1.73 -13.10 -2.89
CA MET A 90 -0.55 -12.65 -3.62
C MET A 90 -0.51 -13.38 -4.97
N ARG A 91 -0.52 -12.63 -6.09
CA ARG A 91 -0.57 -13.20 -7.45
C ARG A 91 0.78 -13.07 -8.16
N CYS A 92 1.75 -13.83 -7.67
CA CYS A 92 3.12 -13.91 -8.19
C CYS A 92 3.29 -14.99 -9.27
N PHE A 93 2.55 -14.88 -10.37
CA PHE A 93 2.41 -15.99 -11.34
C PHE A 93 3.52 -16.07 -12.43
N GLY A 94 4.44 -15.10 -12.48
CA GLY A 94 5.50 -15.04 -13.49
C GLY A 94 6.80 -15.70 -13.03
N LYS A 95 7.72 -15.97 -13.97
CA LYS A 95 9.07 -16.45 -13.63
C LYS A 95 9.78 -15.43 -12.72
N GLY A 96 10.29 -15.86 -11.57
CA GLY A 96 10.99 -14.98 -10.64
C GLY A 96 10.06 -14.18 -9.72
N TYR A 97 8.74 -14.30 -9.85
CA TYR A 97 7.80 -13.48 -9.08
C TYR A 97 7.61 -14.01 -7.66
N GLU A 98 7.53 -15.33 -7.50
CA GLU A 98 7.42 -15.95 -6.18
C GLU A 98 8.73 -15.74 -5.42
N GLU A 99 9.87 -15.94 -6.09
CA GLU A 99 11.20 -15.72 -5.53
C GLU A 99 11.39 -14.26 -5.09
N PHE A 100 10.79 -13.31 -5.81
CA PHE A 100 10.80 -11.90 -5.41
C PHE A 100 9.90 -11.61 -4.20
N TYR A 101 8.75 -12.28 -4.10
CA TYR A 101 7.89 -12.22 -2.92
C TYR A 101 8.60 -12.79 -1.68
N GLU A 102 9.21 -13.98 -1.79
CA GLU A 102 10.00 -14.60 -0.73
C GLU A 102 11.13 -13.68 -0.27
N ARG A 103 11.89 -13.12 -1.22
CA ARG A 103 12.98 -12.17 -0.90
C ARG A 103 12.48 -10.97 -0.09
N LEU A 104 11.30 -10.44 -0.40
CA LEU A 104 10.74 -9.31 0.35
C LEU A 104 10.24 -9.69 1.74
N SER A 105 9.78 -10.93 1.91
CA SER A 105 9.52 -11.49 3.23
C SER A 105 10.81 -11.51 4.06
N ASP A 106 11.93 -11.94 3.46
CA ASP A 106 13.25 -11.96 4.11
C ASP A 106 13.81 -10.54 4.37
N GLU A 107 13.49 -9.57 3.52
CA GLU A 107 13.78 -8.13 3.74
C GLU A 107 12.92 -7.51 4.87
N GLY A 108 12.03 -8.28 5.49
CA GLY A 108 11.19 -7.86 6.62
C GLY A 108 10.00 -7.00 6.21
N VAL A 109 9.43 -7.22 5.03
CA VAL A 109 8.12 -6.64 4.65
C VAL A 109 7.01 -7.38 5.37
N ASN A 110 6.10 -6.64 6.01
CA ASN A 110 4.99 -7.23 6.76
C ASN A 110 3.84 -7.56 5.80
N PHE A 111 3.49 -8.83 5.67
CA PHE A 111 2.37 -9.28 4.83
C PHE A 111 1.15 -9.60 5.67
N ILE A 112 0.09 -8.80 5.51
CA ILE A 112 -1.15 -8.95 6.26
C ILE A 112 -2.25 -9.39 5.30
N ARG A 113 -2.77 -10.59 5.51
CA ARG A 113 -3.84 -11.16 4.69
C ARG A 113 -5.19 -10.66 5.19
N GLY A 114 -5.66 -9.57 4.61
CA GLY A 114 -6.92 -8.93 4.93
C GLY A 114 -7.30 -7.87 3.90
N LYS A 115 -8.55 -7.89 3.44
CA LYS A 115 -9.09 -6.76 2.66
C LYS A 115 -9.31 -5.59 3.62
N VAL A 116 -8.72 -4.43 3.30
CA VAL A 116 -8.88 -3.23 4.13
C VAL A 116 -10.34 -2.79 4.15
N ALA A 117 -10.87 -2.55 5.34
CA ALA A 117 -12.21 -2.02 5.53
C ALA A 117 -12.24 -0.51 5.31
N GLN A 118 -11.28 0.22 5.89
CA GLN A 118 -11.17 1.68 5.75
C GLN A 118 -9.78 2.20 6.13
N VAL A 119 -9.50 3.44 5.72
CA VAL A 119 -8.41 4.27 6.25
C VAL A 119 -9.05 5.41 7.04
N THR A 120 -8.53 5.70 8.23
CA THR A 120 -9.04 6.76 9.11
C THR A 120 -7.91 7.48 9.83
N VAL A 121 -8.14 8.70 10.29
CA VAL A 121 -7.22 9.46 11.17
C VAL A 121 -7.68 9.47 12.63
N ARG A 122 -8.78 8.76 12.94
CA ARG A 122 -9.30 8.65 14.31
C ARG A 122 -8.43 7.69 15.12
N ALA A 123 -7.49 8.27 15.86
CA ALA A 123 -6.65 7.57 16.82
C ALA A 123 -7.47 7.04 18.01
N MET A 124 -7.12 5.84 18.47
CA MET A 124 -7.68 5.19 19.69
C MET A 124 -6.67 5.12 20.83
N ASN A 125 -5.39 5.34 20.56
CA ASN A 125 -4.28 5.33 21.52
C ASN A 125 -3.22 6.37 21.12
N ASP A 126 -2.16 6.50 21.90
CA ASP A 126 -1.09 7.47 21.64
C ASP A 126 -0.24 7.13 20.41
N GLU A 127 -0.07 5.85 20.08
CA GLU A 127 0.72 5.39 18.93
C GLU A 127 0.07 5.75 17.58
N GLU A 128 -1.25 5.88 17.55
CA GLU A 128 -2.02 6.23 16.35
C GLU A 128 -2.13 7.75 16.12
N LYS A 129 -1.74 8.59 17.10
CA LYS A 129 -1.89 10.05 16.98
C LYS A 129 -1.07 10.60 15.82
N GLY A 130 -1.73 11.34 14.93
CA GLY A 130 -1.08 11.98 13.78
C GLY A 130 -0.76 11.03 12.61
N LYS A 131 -1.20 9.77 12.66
CA LYS A 131 -0.98 8.76 11.61
C LYS A 131 -2.24 8.54 10.77
N LEU A 132 -2.07 7.88 9.62
CA LEU A 132 -3.14 7.21 8.89
C LEU A 132 -3.31 5.81 9.50
N ILE A 133 -4.53 5.43 9.86
CA ILE A 133 -4.82 4.13 10.46
C ILE A 133 -5.53 3.26 9.43
N VAL A 134 -4.86 2.20 8.99
CA VAL A 134 -5.43 1.18 8.12
C VAL A 134 -6.13 0.13 8.97
N VAL A 135 -7.45 0.00 8.80
CA VAL A 135 -8.27 -0.95 9.56
C VAL A 135 -8.65 -2.11 8.67
N ALA A 136 -8.31 -3.33 9.09
CA ALA A 136 -8.59 -4.56 8.36
C ALA A 136 -8.85 -5.71 9.34
N GLU A 137 -9.45 -6.79 8.84
CA GLU A 137 -9.42 -8.09 9.51
C GLU A 137 -8.18 -8.84 9.02
N ASP A 138 -7.31 -9.27 9.94
CA ASP A 138 -6.28 -10.26 9.62
C ASP A 138 -6.94 -11.63 9.61
N THR A 139 -7.12 -12.19 8.41
CA THR A 139 -7.79 -13.48 8.22
C THR A 139 -6.98 -14.68 8.68
N LEU A 140 -5.67 -14.53 8.90
CA LEU A 140 -4.83 -15.61 9.44
C LEU A 140 -4.92 -15.67 10.96
N LEU A 141 -5.13 -14.52 11.60
CA LEU A 141 -5.29 -14.41 13.04
C LEU A 141 -6.77 -14.41 13.49
N GLY A 142 -7.70 -14.12 12.57
CA GLY A 142 -9.13 -13.99 12.86
C GLY A 142 -9.45 -12.76 13.72
N THR A 143 -8.65 -11.69 13.63
CA THR A 143 -8.81 -10.51 14.48
C THR A 143 -8.87 -9.22 13.68
N MET A 144 -9.55 -8.22 14.23
CA MET A 144 -9.49 -6.86 13.71
C MET A 144 -8.19 -6.20 14.12
N ILE A 145 -7.46 -5.71 13.14
CA ILE A 145 -6.19 -5.00 13.34
C ILE A 145 -6.30 -3.54 12.92
N ARG A 146 -5.42 -2.72 13.49
CA ARG A 146 -5.27 -1.31 13.20
C ARG A 146 -3.80 -1.04 12.98
N VAL A 147 -3.43 -0.63 11.77
CA VAL A 147 -2.03 -0.42 11.38
C VAL A 147 -1.79 1.08 11.18
N PRO A 148 -1.18 1.79 12.15
CA PRO A 148 -0.81 3.19 12.01
C PRO A 148 0.40 3.37 11.08
N VAL A 149 0.24 4.17 10.03
CA VAL A 149 1.27 4.46 9.03
C VAL A 149 1.36 5.95 8.70
N ASP A 150 2.52 6.39 8.20
CA ASP A 150 2.72 7.76 7.71
C ASP A 150 2.15 7.97 6.31
N MET A 151 2.18 6.93 5.48
CA MET A 151 1.75 6.98 4.08
C MET A 151 0.94 5.74 3.73
N VAL A 152 -0.10 5.92 2.91
CA VAL A 152 -0.88 4.83 2.32
C VAL A 152 -0.77 4.91 0.80
N ILE A 153 -0.46 3.78 0.16
CA ILE A 153 -0.40 3.63 -1.29
C ILE A 153 -1.54 2.70 -1.73
N LEU A 154 -2.37 3.20 -2.65
CA LEU A 154 -3.52 2.49 -3.18
C LEU A 154 -3.14 1.80 -4.49
N ALA A 155 -3.12 0.48 -4.50
CA ALA A 155 -2.88 -0.32 -5.69
C ALA A 155 -4.16 -0.36 -6.55
N THR A 156 -4.35 0.69 -7.34
CA THR A 156 -5.57 0.95 -8.12
C THR A 156 -5.76 -0.01 -9.29
N ALA A 157 -7.02 -0.25 -9.63
CA ALA A 157 -7.41 -1.02 -10.80
C ALA A 157 -6.90 -0.40 -12.12
N LEU A 158 -6.63 -1.26 -13.09
CA LEU A 158 -6.51 -0.87 -14.49
C LEU A 158 -7.90 -0.91 -15.12
N GLU A 159 -8.18 0.08 -15.95
CA GLU A 159 -9.40 0.18 -16.74
C GLU A 159 -9.04 0.67 -18.15
N SER A 160 -9.94 0.44 -19.11
CA SER A 160 -9.70 0.86 -20.49
C SER A 160 -9.68 2.38 -20.58
N GLN A 161 -8.70 2.93 -21.31
CA GLN A 161 -8.75 4.32 -21.74
C GLN A 161 -9.80 4.41 -22.85
N VAL A 162 -10.95 5.01 -22.54
CA VAL A 162 -12.01 5.31 -23.51
C VAL A 162 -11.59 6.52 -24.34
#